data_AF-A0A932YMR9-F1
#
_entry.id   AF-A0A932YMR9-F1
#
_cell.length_a   1.000
_cell.length_b   1.000
_cell.length_c   1.000
_cell.angle_alpha   90.00
_cell.angle_beta   90.00
_cell.angle_gamma   90.00
#
_symmetry.space_group_name_H-M   'P 1'
#
loop_
_entity.id
_entity.type
_entity.pdbx_description
1 polymer ?
#
loop_
_entity_poly.entity_id
_entity_poly.type
_entity_poly.pdbx_seq_one_letter_code
_entity_poly.pdbx_strand_id
1 'polypeptide(L)'
;MPPEESKMVSQNRPHGVASAAAIVAIVALGLGAWYWYAQNNAVPATHADFYEKLSAQNASFAEAEKLSTQLRFAEALPLYQAALQSATNDDQRLQIKLLIARMMVQTGAYAEAVPLLKEIIAVNDNLRILRTRAVAVEEISSIYARGILEVNSEIFKDEPFKSLLVANRVDMTLRQLHEYAASISPLAIAELWIAQWYAYQLPERNEKSKLSLDTIQDYKAKIVQLFSAADADIAYMQSDGAMGADLRYALVMRAIVTGMLTRKGDTSSGDPHALFVSAIDTYAQTGPGLDCIPRYQYALFMAQTYGPTKKSDIQAVLRPLSEEAYAGSGSCMFLKEARVSAYYRQFPKLLASIDSDFKKFLMTLGWAAADFSP
;
A
#
# COMPACT_ATOMS: atom_id res chain seq x y z
N MET A 1 -51.62 -72.29 38.21
CA MET A 1 -51.58 -71.67 36.87
C MET A 1 -50.29 -70.87 36.78
N PRO A 2 -49.35 -71.23 35.91
CA PRO A 2 -48.11 -70.49 35.69
C PRO A 2 -48.26 -69.45 34.55
N PRO A 3 -47.48 -68.37 34.55
CA PRO A 3 -47.13 -67.65 33.31
C PRO A 3 -45.61 -67.77 33.07
N GLU A 4 -45.19 -68.48 32.02
CA GLU A 4 -44.91 -67.98 30.66
C GLU A 4 -43.54 -67.27 30.53
N GLU A 5 -42.57 -68.04 30.03
CA GLU A 5 -41.25 -67.61 29.60
C GLU A 5 -41.32 -66.78 28.31
N SER A 6 -40.87 -65.52 28.37
CA SER A 6 -40.63 -64.69 27.20
C SER A 6 -39.20 -64.89 26.68
N LYS A 7 -39.08 -65.58 25.53
CA LYS A 7 -37.84 -65.72 24.75
C LYS A 7 -37.43 -64.39 24.12
N MET A 8 -36.24 -63.88 24.44
CA MET A 8 -35.57 -62.81 23.67
C MET A 8 -34.99 -63.38 22.37
N VAL A 9 -35.43 -62.84 21.24
CA VAL A 9 -34.85 -63.08 19.90
C VAL A 9 -33.88 -61.94 19.59
N SER A 10 -32.58 -62.24 19.48
CA SER A 10 -31.58 -61.28 19.01
C SER A 10 -31.63 -61.15 17.49
N GLN A 11 -32.03 -59.97 16.97
CA GLN A 11 -31.91 -59.65 15.55
C GLN A 11 -30.51 -59.06 15.26
N ASN A 12 -29.64 -59.87 14.67
CA ASN A 12 -28.42 -59.39 14.01
C ASN A 12 -28.78 -58.77 12.66
N ARG A 13 -28.64 -57.45 12.51
CA ARG A 13 -28.73 -56.75 11.22
C ARG A 13 -27.33 -56.58 10.58
N PRO A 14 -27.19 -56.78 9.26
CA PRO A 14 -25.91 -56.65 8.57
C PRO A 14 -25.58 -55.17 8.31
N HIS A 15 -24.70 -54.57 9.13
CA HIS A 15 -24.24 -53.18 9.00
C HIS A 15 -23.03 -52.99 8.06
N GLY A 16 -22.65 -53.99 7.26
CA GLY A 16 -21.36 -54.00 6.54
C GLY A 16 -21.33 -53.39 5.14
N VAL A 17 -22.46 -53.28 4.43
CA VAL A 17 -22.44 -52.93 2.99
C VAL A 17 -22.89 -51.49 2.73
N ALA A 18 -23.83 -50.97 3.52
CA ALA A 18 -24.28 -49.57 3.42
C ALA A 18 -23.19 -48.56 3.82
N SER A 19 -22.25 -48.97 4.66
CA SER A 19 -21.12 -48.17 5.15
C SER A 19 -20.05 -47.96 4.08
N ALA A 20 -19.76 -48.96 3.24
CA ALA A 20 -18.78 -48.84 2.17
C ALA A 20 -19.23 -47.88 1.05
N ALA A 21 -20.51 -47.95 0.63
CA ALA A 21 -21.05 -47.06 -0.39
C ALA A 21 -21.11 -45.59 0.08
N ALA A 22 -21.44 -45.36 1.36
CA ALA A 22 -21.43 -44.03 1.95
C ALA A 22 -20.02 -43.43 2.02
N ILE A 23 -19.00 -44.24 2.35
CA ILE A 23 -17.60 -43.80 2.38
C ILE A 23 -17.12 -43.42 0.97
N VAL A 24 -17.44 -44.21 -0.06
CA VAL A 24 -17.07 -43.90 -1.46
C VAL A 24 -17.73 -42.61 -1.94
N ALA A 25 -19.00 -42.37 -1.59
CA ALA A 25 -19.70 -41.14 -1.94
C ALA A 25 -19.09 -39.91 -1.25
N ILE A 26 -18.71 -40.01 0.03
CA ILE A 26 -18.05 -38.93 0.77
C ILE A 26 -16.67 -38.62 0.18
N VAL A 27 -15.89 -39.65 -0.17
CA VAL A 27 -14.57 -39.47 -0.80
C VAL A 27 -14.70 -38.85 -2.18
N ALA A 28 -15.69 -39.28 -2.99
CA ALA A 28 -15.94 -38.69 -4.31
C ALA A 28 -16.40 -37.22 -4.23
N LEU A 29 -17.24 -36.87 -3.26
CA LEU A 29 -17.65 -35.49 -3.00
C LEU A 29 -16.49 -34.64 -2.47
N GLY A 30 -15.65 -35.20 -1.59
CA GLY A 30 -14.45 -34.55 -1.08
C GLY A 30 -13.41 -34.29 -2.17
N LEU A 31 -13.16 -35.26 -3.05
CA LEU A 31 -12.27 -35.11 -4.20
C LEU A 31 -12.85 -34.16 -5.26
N GLY A 32 -14.16 -34.22 -5.51
CA GLY A 32 -14.84 -33.28 -6.41
C GLY A 32 -14.80 -31.84 -5.89
N ALA A 33 -15.05 -31.64 -4.59
CA ALA A 33 -14.94 -30.34 -3.94
C ALA A 33 -13.48 -29.84 -3.91
N TRP A 34 -12.51 -30.72 -3.62
CA TRP A 34 -11.09 -30.38 -3.68
C TRP A 34 -10.63 -30.07 -5.11
N TYR A 35 -11.07 -30.81 -6.12
CA TYR A 35 -10.73 -30.55 -7.52
C TYR A 35 -11.37 -29.25 -8.03
N TRP A 36 -12.63 -28.99 -7.68
CA TRP A 36 -13.29 -27.70 -7.94
C TRP A 36 -12.58 -26.56 -7.21
N TYR A 37 -12.20 -26.78 -5.95
CA TYR A 37 -11.40 -25.83 -5.17
C TYR A 37 -10.01 -25.63 -5.78
N ALA A 38 -9.33 -26.66 -6.27
CA ALA A 38 -7.99 -26.58 -6.85
C ALA A 38 -7.99 -26.02 -8.28
N GLN A 39 -9.08 -26.18 -9.04
CA GLN A 39 -9.27 -25.56 -10.36
C GLN A 39 -9.62 -24.07 -10.23
N ASN A 40 -10.51 -23.72 -9.29
CA ASN A 40 -10.94 -22.34 -9.09
C ASN A 40 -10.02 -21.54 -8.17
N ASN A 41 -9.30 -22.21 -7.27
CA ASN A 41 -8.26 -21.65 -6.39
C ASN A 41 -6.89 -22.25 -6.70
N ALA A 42 -6.63 -22.67 -7.95
CA ALA A 42 -5.25 -22.81 -8.42
C ALA A 42 -4.55 -21.52 -8.00
N VAL A 43 -3.48 -21.64 -7.22
CA VAL A 43 -2.72 -20.49 -6.73
C VAL A 43 -2.59 -19.55 -7.92
N PRO A 44 -3.21 -18.35 -7.88
CA PRO A 44 -3.12 -17.43 -9.00
C PRO A 44 -1.65 -17.35 -9.35
N ALA A 45 -1.31 -17.52 -10.63
CA ALA A 45 0.05 -17.29 -11.07
C ALA A 45 0.53 -16.02 -10.38
N THR A 46 1.67 -16.08 -9.68
CA THR A 46 2.15 -14.94 -8.91
C THR A 46 2.26 -13.74 -9.84
N HIS A 47 2.19 -12.52 -9.30
CA HIS A 47 2.33 -11.35 -10.17
C HIS A 47 3.70 -11.38 -10.87
N ALA A 48 4.75 -11.95 -10.25
CA ALA A 48 6.01 -12.30 -10.89
C ALA A 48 5.84 -13.27 -12.08
N ASP A 49 5.14 -14.39 -11.90
CA ASP A 49 4.86 -15.35 -13.00
C ASP A 49 4.14 -14.68 -14.17
N PHE A 50 3.25 -13.72 -13.88
CA PHE A 50 2.58 -12.92 -14.90
C PHE A 50 3.57 -12.08 -15.71
N TYR A 51 4.39 -11.27 -15.02
CA TYR A 51 5.34 -10.36 -15.68
C TYR A 51 6.39 -11.12 -16.46
N GLU A 52 6.92 -12.22 -15.90
CA GLU A 52 7.90 -13.05 -16.59
C GLU A 52 7.33 -13.68 -17.86
N LYS A 53 6.15 -14.31 -17.78
CA LYS A 53 5.50 -14.92 -18.95
C LYS A 53 5.17 -13.87 -20.00
N LEU A 54 4.59 -12.74 -19.58
CA LEU A 54 4.18 -11.71 -20.52
C LEU A 54 5.40 -11.03 -21.16
N SER A 55 6.46 -10.76 -20.41
CA SER A 55 7.72 -10.22 -20.95
C SER A 55 8.37 -11.19 -21.95
N ALA A 56 8.34 -12.50 -21.67
CA ALA A 56 8.89 -13.50 -22.57
C ALA A 56 8.07 -13.64 -23.88
N GLN A 57 6.76 -13.41 -23.83
CA GLN A 57 5.85 -13.61 -24.94
C GLN A 57 5.52 -12.33 -25.73
N ASN A 58 5.81 -11.16 -25.16
CA ASN A 58 5.41 -9.87 -25.70
C ASN A 58 6.56 -8.86 -25.65
N ALA A 59 7.23 -8.67 -26.79
CA ALA A 59 8.36 -7.77 -26.91
C ALA A 59 8.02 -6.31 -26.56
N SER A 60 6.81 -5.85 -26.90
CA SER A 60 6.35 -4.49 -26.55
C SER A 60 6.21 -4.34 -25.04
N PHE A 61 5.66 -5.36 -24.35
CA PHE A 61 5.56 -5.36 -22.89
C PHE A 61 6.95 -5.32 -22.24
N ALA A 62 7.87 -6.18 -22.68
CA ALA A 62 9.22 -6.25 -22.11
C ALA A 62 9.99 -4.92 -22.25
N GLU A 63 9.90 -4.26 -23.40
CA GLU A 63 10.55 -2.95 -23.57
C GLU A 63 9.82 -1.85 -22.78
N ALA A 64 8.48 -1.91 -22.65
CA ALA A 64 7.72 -0.99 -21.81
C ALA A 64 8.15 -1.06 -20.34
N GLU A 65 8.31 -2.27 -19.78
CA GLU A 65 8.80 -2.50 -18.41
C GLU A 65 10.20 -1.91 -18.20
N LYS A 66 11.11 -2.13 -19.15
CA LYS A 66 12.46 -1.56 -19.12
C LYS A 66 12.45 -0.02 -19.16
N LEU A 67 11.60 0.58 -19.98
CA LEU A 67 11.47 2.05 -20.02
C LEU A 67 10.82 2.59 -18.73
N SER A 68 9.81 1.90 -18.20
CA SER A 68 9.12 2.25 -16.96
C SER A 68 10.08 2.24 -15.76
N THR A 69 10.94 1.22 -15.64
CA THR A 69 11.98 1.17 -14.59
C THR A 69 13.03 2.26 -14.72
N GLN A 70 13.23 2.81 -15.92
CA GLN A 70 14.07 3.99 -16.19
C GLN A 70 13.31 5.31 -16.01
N LEU A 71 12.08 5.29 -15.51
CA LEU A 71 11.19 6.45 -15.35
C LEU A 71 10.84 7.16 -16.68
N ARG A 72 10.99 6.47 -17.82
CA ARG A 72 10.68 6.98 -19.17
C ARG A 72 9.22 6.68 -19.51
N PHE A 73 8.31 7.15 -18.66
CA PHE A 73 6.89 6.78 -18.68
C PHE A 73 6.18 7.17 -19.98
N ALA A 74 6.50 8.33 -20.55
CA ALA A 74 5.92 8.78 -21.82
C ALA A 74 6.27 7.85 -22.99
N GLU A 75 7.45 7.23 -22.97
CA GLU A 75 7.90 6.30 -24.00
C GLU A 75 7.39 4.87 -23.75
N ALA A 76 7.22 4.49 -22.48
CA ALA A 76 6.64 3.20 -22.09
C ALA A 76 5.14 3.10 -22.45
N LEU A 77 4.38 4.19 -22.31
CA LEU A 77 2.93 4.23 -22.55
C LEU A 77 2.48 3.64 -23.90
N PRO A 78 2.99 4.08 -25.07
CA PRO A 78 2.58 3.52 -26.35
C PRO A 78 2.94 2.03 -26.51
N LEU A 79 4.00 1.56 -25.84
CA LEU A 79 4.39 0.15 -25.86
C LEU A 79 3.45 -0.73 -25.04
N TYR A 80 3.00 -0.26 -23.86
CA TYR A 80 1.93 -0.96 -23.14
C TYR A 80 0.62 -0.99 -23.92
N GLN A 81 0.27 0.09 -24.62
CA GLN A 81 -0.91 0.12 -25.50
C GLN A 81 -0.80 -0.91 -26.64
N ALA A 82 0.39 -1.07 -27.23
CA ALA A 82 0.64 -2.12 -28.22
C ALA A 82 0.55 -3.52 -27.58
N ALA A 83 1.13 -3.70 -26.38
CA ALA A 83 1.07 -4.96 -25.65
C ALA A 83 -0.38 -5.38 -25.33
N LEU A 84 -1.25 -4.41 -25.00
CA LEU A 84 -2.67 -4.63 -24.72
C LEU A 84 -3.40 -5.29 -25.90
N GLN A 85 -3.05 -4.94 -27.14
CA GLN A 85 -3.68 -5.50 -28.36
C GLN A 85 -3.39 -7.00 -28.53
N SER A 86 -2.29 -7.48 -27.94
CA SER A 86 -1.88 -8.88 -27.95
C SER A 86 -2.24 -9.65 -26.67
N ALA A 87 -2.98 -9.04 -25.73
CA ALA A 87 -3.41 -9.71 -24.52
C ALA A 87 -4.35 -10.89 -24.83
N THR A 88 -4.04 -12.07 -24.29
CA THR A 88 -4.70 -13.33 -24.66
C THR A 88 -5.87 -13.70 -23.74
N ASN A 89 -5.99 -13.03 -22.59
CA ASN A 89 -7.05 -13.24 -21.61
C ASN A 89 -7.36 -11.94 -20.85
N ASP A 90 -8.48 -11.93 -20.14
CA ASP A 90 -8.97 -10.73 -19.45
C ASP A 90 -8.07 -10.34 -18.27
N ASP A 91 -7.44 -11.28 -17.56
CA ASP A 91 -6.50 -10.98 -16.47
C ASP A 91 -5.30 -10.18 -16.99
N GLN A 92 -4.72 -10.62 -18.12
CA GLN A 92 -3.66 -9.89 -18.84
C GLN A 92 -4.11 -8.52 -19.29
N ARG A 93 -5.29 -8.44 -19.89
CA ARG A 93 -5.84 -7.18 -20.36
C ARG A 93 -5.95 -6.17 -19.21
N LEU A 94 -6.47 -6.58 -18.06
CA LEU A 94 -6.68 -5.69 -16.92
C LEU A 94 -5.39 -5.26 -16.25
N GLN A 95 -4.41 -6.15 -16.10
CA GLN A 95 -3.09 -5.79 -15.56
C GLN A 95 -2.35 -4.81 -16.48
N ILE A 96 -2.38 -5.02 -17.80
CA ILE A 96 -1.79 -4.07 -18.75
C ILE A 96 -2.55 -2.73 -18.72
N LYS A 97 -3.88 -2.73 -18.61
CA LYS A 97 -4.67 -1.49 -18.43
C LYS A 97 -4.27 -0.73 -17.17
N LEU A 98 -4.02 -1.43 -16.06
CA LEU A 98 -3.54 -0.80 -14.83
C LEU A 98 -2.17 -0.13 -15.05
N LEU A 99 -1.24 -0.79 -15.75
CA LEU A 99 0.06 -0.22 -16.10
C LEU A 99 -0.07 1.01 -17.00
N ILE A 100 -0.94 0.96 -18.01
CA ILE A 100 -1.26 2.12 -18.86
C ILE A 100 -1.77 3.29 -18.00
N ALA A 101 -2.73 3.03 -17.10
CA ALA A 101 -3.25 4.06 -16.20
C ALA A 101 -2.15 4.64 -15.30
N ARG A 102 -1.27 3.80 -14.75
CA ARG A 102 -0.09 4.25 -13.97
C ARG A 102 0.81 5.17 -14.79
N MET A 103 1.12 4.81 -16.05
CA MET A 103 1.91 5.70 -16.93
C MET A 103 1.21 7.03 -17.18
N MET A 104 -0.11 7.02 -17.37
CA MET A 104 -0.91 8.24 -17.50
C MET A 104 -0.85 9.10 -16.23
N VAL A 105 -0.96 8.50 -15.05
CA VAL A 105 -0.81 9.19 -13.75
C VAL A 105 0.59 9.81 -13.62
N GLN A 106 1.64 9.08 -13.98
CA GLN A 106 3.02 9.59 -13.89
C GLN A 106 3.31 10.72 -14.89
N THR A 107 2.59 10.77 -16.00
CA THR A 107 2.74 11.82 -17.03
C THR A 107 1.74 12.97 -16.87
N GLY A 108 0.89 12.93 -15.84
CA GLY A 108 -0.10 13.98 -15.56
C GLY A 108 -1.40 13.88 -16.37
N ALA A 109 -1.58 12.82 -17.17
CA ALA A 109 -2.78 12.52 -17.93
C ALA A 109 -3.89 11.91 -17.04
N TYR A 110 -4.26 12.62 -15.97
CA TYR A 110 -5.16 12.10 -14.95
C TYR A 110 -6.61 11.93 -15.46
N ALA A 111 -7.06 12.82 -16.34
CA ALA A 111 -8.40 12.78 -16.91
C ALA A 111 -8.62 11.52 -17.76
N GLU A 112 -7.57 11.07 -18.45
CA GLU A 112 -7.57 9.84 -19.25
C GLU A 112 -7.39 8.59 -18.36
N ALA A 113 -6.65 8.69 -17.26
CA ALA A 113 -6.43 7.58 -16.35
C ALA A 113 -7.70 7.17 -15.59
N VAL A 114 -8.51 8.13 -15.12
CA VAL A 114 -9.68 7.86 -14.25
C VAL A 114 -10.71 6.91 -14.90
N PRO A 115 -11.17 7.11 -16.14
CA PRO A 115 -12.09 6.18 -16.79
C PRO A 115 -11.53 4.76 -16.90
N LEU A 116 -10.24 4.62 -17.20
CA LEU A 116 -9.58 3.33 -17.31
C LEU A 116 -9.50 2.59 -15.97
N LEU A 117 -9.18 3.32 -14.89
CA LEU A 117 -9.17 2.78 -13.53
C LEU A 117 -10.57 2.34 -13.10
N LYS A 118 -11.60 3.14 -13.38
CA LYS A 118 -13.00 2.78 -13.10
C LYS A 118 -13.45 1.54 -13.85
N GLU A 119 -13.02 1.36 -15.10
CA GLU A 119 -13.29 0.15 -15.88
C GLU A 119 -12.71 -1.10 -15.20
N ILE A 120 -11.46 -1.03 -14.73
CA ILE A 120 -10.82 -2.13 -14.00
C ILE A 120 -11.61 -2.47 -12.73
N ILE A 121 -12.01 -1.45 -11.97
CA ILE A 121 -12.69 -1.61 -10.67
C ILE A 121 -14.07 -2.25 -10.83
N ALA A 122 -14.79 -1.96 -11.91
CA ALA A 122 -16.14 -2.44 -12.19
C ALA A 122 -16.23 -3.96 -12.50
N VAL A 123 -15.10 -4.63 -12.74
CA VAL A 123 -15.08 -6.07 -13.05
C VAL A 123 -15.34 -6.89 -11.78
N ASN A 124 -16.56 -7.38 -11.58
CA ASN A 124 -16.96 -8.01 -10.31
C ASN A 124 -16.79 -9.54 -10.24
N ASP A 125 -16.73 -10.24 -11.37
CA ASP A 125 -16.93 -11.70 -11.41
C ASP A 125 -15.63 -12.53 -11.34
N ASN A 126 -14.49 -11.87 -11.10
CA ASN A 126 -13.18 -12.54 -11.18
C ASN A 126 -12.36 -12.33 -9.89
N LEU A 127 -12.25 -13.40 -9.10
CA LEU A 127 -11.49 -13.40 -7.86
C LEU A 127 -9.96 -13.27 -8.07
N ARG A 128 -9.46 -13.56 -9.28
CA ARG A 128 -8.02 -13.51 -9.58
C ARG A 128 -7.47 -12.10 -9.75
N ILE A 129 -8.35 -11.11 -9.93
CA ILE A 129 -7.99 -9.71 -10.17
C ILE A 129 -8.32 -8.78 -9.00
N LEU A 130 -8.71 -9.32 -7.84
CA LEU A 130 -9.09 -8.50 -6.68
C LEU A 130 -7.98 -7.51 -6.29
N ARG A 131 -6.72 -7.95 -6.31
CA ARG A 131 -5.57 -7.07 -6.07
C ARG A 131 -5.51 -5.94 -7.10
N THR A 132 -5.55 -6.27 -8.39
CA THR A 132 -5.53 -5.28 -9.49
C THR A 132 -6.64 -4.24 -9.34
N ARG A 133 -7.84 -4.67 -8.96
CA ARG A 133 -8.99 -3.78 -8.69
C ARG A 133 -8.75 -2.87 -7.50
N ALA A 134 -8.26 -3.42 -6.38
CA ALA A 134 -7.93 -2.62 -5.21
C ALA A 134 -6.82 -1.60 -5.50
N VAL A 135 -5.79 -1.99 -6.26
CA VAL A 135 -4.71 -1.07 -6.67
C VAL A 135 -5.25 0.04 -7.55
N ALA A 136 -6.20 -0.25 -8.45
CA ALA A 136 -6.84 0.80 -9.24
C ALA A 136 -7.60 1.83 -8.38
N VAL A 137 -8.18 1.42 -7.23
CA VAL A 137 -8.75 2.36 -6.26
C VAL A 137 -7.65 3.19 -5.58
N GLU A 138 -6.50 2.61 -5.24
CA GLU A 138 -5.35 3.35 -4.69
C GLU A 138 -4.81 4.40 -5.68
N GLU A 139 -4.76 4.09 -6.97
CA GLU A 139 -4.40 5.06 -8.01
C GLU A 139 -5.42 6.21 -8.08
N ILE A 140 -6.72 5.92 -7.97
CA ILE A 140 -7.75 6.97 -7.85
C ILE A 140 -7.54 7.84 -6.59
N SER A 141 -7.20 7.22 -5.45
CA SER A 141 -6.86 7.94 -4.21
C SER A 141 -5.65 8.86 -4.41
N SER A 142 -4.60 8.36 -5.07
CA SER A 142 -3.41 9.12 -5.44
C SER A 142 -3.78 10.32 -6.33
N ILE A 143 -4.63 10.13 -7.35
CA ILE A 143 -5.10 11.21 -8.22
C ILE A 143 -5.89 12.25 -7.40
N TYR A 144 -6.81 11.81 -6.55
CA TYR A 144 -7.61 12.71 -5.71
C TYR A 144 -6.75 13.58 -4.79
N ALA A 145 -5.69 13.01 -4.20
CA ALA A 145 -4.76 13.72 -3.32
C ALA A 145 -4.06 14.91 -4.00
N ARG A 146 -4.03 14.97 -5.34
CA ARG A 146 -3.46 16.09 -6.11
C ARG A 146 -4.38 17.31 -6.15
N GLY A 147 -5.65 17.17 -5.79
CA GLY A 147 -6.58 18.29 -5.64
C GLY A 147 -7.03 18.96 -6.96
N ILE A 148 -6.96 18.25 -8.09
CA ILE A 148 -7.36 18.78 -9.40
C ILE A 148 -8.89 18.71 -9.52
N LEU A 149 -9.55 19.88 -9.50
CA LEU A 149 -11.00 20.00 -9.35
C LEU A 149 -11.80 19.28 -10.46
N GLU A 150 -11.37 19.44 -11.70
CA GLU A 150 -12.03 18.85 -12.87
C GLU A 150 -11.96 17.32 -12.81
N VAL A 151 -10.79 16.78 -12.45
CA VAL A 151 -10.57 15.35 -12.31
C VAL A 151 -11.32 14.78 -11.11
N ASN A 152 -11.36 15.50 -10.00
CA ASN A 152 -12.10 15.10 -8.81
C ASN A 152 -13.60 15.02 -9.09
N SER A 153 -14.14 15.97 -9.86
CA SER A 153 -15.55 15.95 -10.27
C SER A 153 -15.88 14.69 -11.07
N GLU A 154 -14.98 14.27 -11.96
CA GLU A 154 -15.10 13.04 -12.74
C GLU A 154 -14.95 11.77 -11.88
N ILE A 155 -14.07 11.75 -10.88
CA ILE A 155 -13.93 10.63 -9.93
C ILE A 155 -15.25 10.40 -9.19
N PHE A 156 -15.84 11.45 -8.62
CA PHE A 156 -16.99 11.34 -7.70
C PHE A 156 -18.36 11.50 -8.35
N LYS A 157 -18.46 11.53 -9.68
CA LYS A 157 -19.75 11.73 -10.38
C LYS A 157 -20.74 10.57 -10.19
N ASP A 158 -20.24 9.34 -10.12
CA ASP A 158 -21.04 8.10 -10.11
C ASP A 158 -20.69 7.22 -8.90
N GLU A 159 -21.58 6.29 -8.58
CA GLU A 159 -21.31 5.23 -7.60
C GLU A 159 -20.21 4.26 -8.10
N PRO A 160 -19.44 3.63 -7.19
CA PRO A 160 -19.52 3.76 -5.73
C PRO A 160 -18.79 5.01 -5.19
N PHE A 161 -18.01 5.70 -6.03
CA PHE A 161 -17.14 6.79 -5.58
C PHE A 161 -17.91 7.97 -5.00
N LYS A 162 -19.06 8.32 -5.59
CA LYS A 162 -19.92 9.39 -5.10
C LYS A 162 -20.20 9.28 -3.59
N SER A 163 -20.46 8.08 -3.09
CA SER A 163 -20.72 7.82 -1.67
C SER A 163 -19.49 7.91 -0.77
N LEU A 164 -18.28 7.89 -1.34
CA LEU A 164 -17.00 7.99 -0.64
C LEU A 164 -16.50 9.45 -0.49
N LEU A 165 -17.20 10.42 -1.09
CA LEU A 165 -16.84 11.83 -0.99
C LEU A 165 -17.36 12.43 0.32
N VAL A 166 -16.45 12.88 1.18
CA VAL A 166 -16.80 13.67 2.37
C VAL A 166 -16.48 15.14 2.10
N ALA A 167 -17.54 15.94 1.90
CA ALA A 167 -17.42 17.35 1.56
C ALA A 167 -16.51 18.11 2.53
N ASN A 168 -15.55 18.87 1.97
CA ASN A 168 -14.56 19.66 2.70
C ASN A 168 -13.66 18.86 3.67
N ARG A 169 -13.57 17.54 3.49
CA ARG A 169 -12.76 16.63 4.33
C ARG A 169 -11.94 15.69 3.45
N VAL A 170 -10.84 16.21 2.93
CA VAL A 170 -9.88 15.45 2.10
C VAL A 170 -9.35 14.24 2.85
N ASP A 171 -9.03 14.39 4.13
CA ASP A 171 -8.54 13.31 5.01
C ASP A 171 -9.54 12.15 5.11
N MET A 172 -10.83 12.47 5.27
CA MET A 172 -11.88 11.47 5.36
C MET A 172 -12.17 10.81 4.03
N THR A 173 -12.16 11.57 2.94
CA THR A 173 -12.37 11.05 1.58
C THR A 173 -11.25 10.08 1.20
N LEU A 174 -9.98 10.44 1.46
CA LEU A 174 -8.84 9.54 1.26
C LEU A 174 -8.98 8.26 2.10
N ARG A 175 -9.36 8.39 3.38
CA ARG A 175 -9.60 7.22 4.24
C ARG A 175 -10.68 6.32 3.67
N GLN A 176 -11.81 6.87 3.21
CA GLN A 176 -12.91 6.08 2.62
C GLN A 176 -12.52 5.40 1.30
N LEU A 177 -11.70 6.05 0.46
CA LEU A 177 -11.14 5.42 -0.74
C LEU A 177 -10.24 4.23 -0.38
N HIS A 178 -9.37 4.37 0.63
CA HIS A 178 -8.52 3.27 1.08
C HIS A 178 -9.32 2.17 1.79
N GLU A 179 -10.36 2.50 2.57
CA GLU A 179 -11.31 1.52 3.13
C GLU A 179 -12.01 0.74 2.02
N TYR A 180 -12.40 1.42 0.93
CA TYR A 180 -12.98 0.76 -0.24
C TYR A 180 -11.97 -0.15 -0.94
N ALA A 181 -10.73 0.29 -1.16
CA ALA A 181 -9.67 -0.55 -1.71
C ALA A 181 -9.44 -1.81 -0.86
N ALA A 182 -9.27 -1.65 0.46
CA ALA A 182 -9.07 -2.73 1.41
C ALA A 182 -10.25 -3.71 1.47
N SER A 183 -11.48 -3.22 1.22
CA SER A 183 -12.66 -4.08 1.14
C SER A 183 -12.68 -5.01 -0.07
N ILE A 184 -11.95 -4.66 -1.14
CA ILE A 184 -11.79 -5.50 -2.34
C ILE A 184 -10.64 -6.50 -2.13
N SER A 185 -9.49 -6.00 -1.66
CA SER A 185 -8.31 -6.80 -1.35
C SER A 185 -7.46 -6.04 -0.32
N PRO A 186 -6.97 -6.70 0.75
CA PRO A 186 -6.09 -6.05 1.71
C PRO A 186 -4.75 -5.70 1.03
N LEU A 187 -4.49 -4.41 0.85
CA LEU A 187 -3.25 -3.88 0.28
C LEU A 187 -2.45 -3.17 1.37
N ALA A 188 -1.15 -3.40 1.44
CA ALA A 188 -0.32 -2.79 2.47
C ALA A 188 -0.46 -1.26 2.50
N ILE A 189 -0.46 -0.63 1.33
CA ILE A 189 -0.54 0.83 1.22
C ILE A 189 -1.90 1.34 1.74
N ALA A 190 -3.02 0.77 1.30
CA ALA A 190 -4.35 1.12 1.79
C ALA A 190 -4.48 0.93 3.31
N GLU A 191 -4.11 -0.24 3.82
CA GLU A 191 -4.22 -0.55 5.24
C GLU A 191 -3.37 0.42 6.09
N LEU A 192 -2.17 0.77 5.63
CA LEU A 192 -1.28 1.73 6.29
C LEU A 192 -1.78 3.16 6.22
N TRP A 193 -2.44 3.58 5.14
CA TRP A 193 -3.10 4.88 5.07
C TRP A 193 -4.26 4.99 6.07
N ILE A 194 -5.08 3.95 6.19
CA ILE A 194 -6.16 3.88 7.20
C ILE A 194 -5.53 3.91 8.60
N ALA A 195 -4.47 3.15 8.84
CA ALA A 195 -3.78 3.10 10.14
C ALA A 195 -3.19 4.46 10.50
N GLN A 196 -2.61 5.17 9.52
CA GLN A 196 -2.09 6.52 9.69
C GLN A 196 -3.21 7.49 10.10
N TRP A 197 -4.38 7.42 9.47
CA TRP A 197 -5.52 8.26 9.84
C TRP A 197 -5.92 8.05 11.30
N TYR A 198 -6.03 6.79 11.76
CA TYR A 198 -6.33 6.48 13.17
C TYR A 198 -5.21 6.95 14.10
N ALA A 199 -3.95 6.76 13.72
CA ALA A 199 -2.80 7.23 14.50
C ALA A 199 -2.83 8.76 14.66
N TYR A 200 -3.24 9.52 13.64
CA TYR A 200 -3.40 10.98 13.75
C TYR A 200 -4.46 11.41 14.77
N GLN A 201 -5.51 10.61 14.99
CA GLN A 201 -6.56 10.95 15.95
C GLN A 201 -6.10 10.77 17.40
N LEU A 202 -5.09 9.94 17.65
CA LEU A 202 -4.59 9.68 18.99
C LEU A 202 -3.90 10.94 19.57
N PRO A 203 -4.12 11.26 20.86
CA PRO A 203 -3.48 12.40 21.51
C PRO A 203 -1.96 12.23 21.56
N GLU A 204 -1.21 13.32 21.54
CA GLU A 204 0.22 13.28 21.88
C GLU A 204 0.41 12.91 23.37
N ARG A 205 1.57 12.33 23.72
CA ARG A 205 1.85 11.74 25.05
C ARG A 205 1.53 12.65 26.25
N ASN A 206 1.62 13.96 26.06
CA ASN A 206 1.44 14.97 27.12
C ASN A 206 0.26 15.92 26.84
N GLU A 207 -0.57 15.62 25.84
CA GLU A 207 -1.73 16.44 25.49
C GLU A 207 -3.00 15.91 26.15
N LYS A 208 -3.89 16.83 26.55
CA LYS A 208 -5.22 16.44 27.02
C LYS A 208 -6.02 15.88 25.84
N SER A 209 -6.37 14.60 25.94
CA SER A 209 -7.22 13.95 24.94
C SER A 209 -8.64 14.53 24.96
N LYS A 210 -9.21 14.73 23.76
CA LYS A 210 -10.66 14.93 23.57
C LYS A 210 -11.42 13.61 23.39
N LEU A 211 -10.70 12.52 23.17
CA LEU A 211 -11.24 11.17 23.01
C LEU A 211 -11.38 10.48 24.36
N SER A 212 -12.40 9.61 24.50
CA SER A 212 -12.51 8.70 25.64
C SER A 212 -11.40 7.65 25.62
N LEU A 213 -11.15 7.03 26.77
CA LEU A 213 -10.19 5.92 26.86
C LEU A 213 -10.62 4.75 25.98
N ASP A 214 -11.92 4.43 25.94
CA ASP A 214 -12.44 3.34 25.10
C ASP A 214 -12.17 3.62 23.62
N THR A 215 -12.43 4.84 23.13
CA THR A 215 -12.13 5.20 21.73
C THR A 215 -10.63 5.14 21.42
N ILE A 216 -9.77 5.52 22.37
CA ILE A 216 -8.32 5.38 22.21
C ILE A 216 -7.94 3.91 22.06
N GLN A 217 -8.51 3.02 22.89
CA GLN A 217 -8.23 1.58 22.81
C GLN A 217 -8.77 0.97 21.53
N ASP A 218 -9.97 1.36 21.09
CA ASP A 218 -10.55 0.93 19.83
C ASP A 218 -9.67 1.32 18.64
N TYR A 219 -9.16 2.55 18.61
CA TYR A 219 -8.26 3.01 17.55
C TYR A 219 -6.93 2.25 17.55
N LYS A 220 -6.36 2.00 18.72
CA LYS A 220 -5.14 1.18 18.84
C LYS A 220 -5.37 -0.25 18.36
N ALA A 221 -6.46 -0.88 18.78
CA ALA A 221 -6.82 -2.23 18.33
C ALA A 221 -7.03 -2.27 16.81
N LYS A 222 -7.67 -1.26 16.25
CA LYS A 222 -7.84 -1.13 14.80
C LYS A 222 -6.51 -1.00 14.08
N ILE A 223 -5.58 -0.18 14.57
CA ILE A 223 -4.24 -0.03 13.98
C ILE A 223 -3.47 -1.37 13.99
N VAL A 224 -3.54 -2.14 15.08
CA VAL A 224 -2.92 -3.47 15.14
C VAL A 224 -3.50 -4.42 14.10
N GLN A 225 -4.82 -4.41 13.91
CA GLN A 225 -5.47 -5.21 12.85
C GLN A 225 -4.96 -4.81 11.46
N LEU A 226 -4.90 -3.51 11.17
CA LEU A 226 -4.44 -2.97 9.89
C LEU A 226 -2.97 -3.32 9.63
N PHE A 227 -2.10 -3.28 10.66
CA PHE A 227 -0.72 -3.73 10.54
C PHE A 227 -0.61 -5.21 10.20
N SER A 228 -1.42 -6.08 10.80
CA SER A 228 -1.40 -7.50 10.48
C SER A 228 -1.72 -7.76 8.99
N ALA A 229 -2.73 -7.07 8.45
CA ALA A 229 -3.08 -7.15 7.04
C ALA A 229 -1.98 -6.57 6.13
N ALA A 230 -1.42 -5.42 6.51
CA ALA A 230 -0.34 -4.80 5.76
C ALA A 230 0.94 -5.63 5.74
N ASP A 231 1.33 -6.20 6.89
CA ASP A 231 2.54 -7.01 7.03
C ASP A 231 2.43 -8.31 6.20
N ALA A 232 1.22 -8.88 6.07
CA ALA A 232 0.96 -10.01 5.18
C ALA A 232 1.14 -9.65 3.69
N ASP A 233 0.64 -8.48 3.27
CA ASP A 233 0.83 -8.01 1.89
C ASP A 233 2.27 -7.57 1.60
N ILE A 234 2.98 -7.00 2.59
CA ILE A 234 4.42 -6.73 2.49
C ILE A 234 5.21 -8.03 2.28
N ALA A 235 4.89 -9.08 3.02
CA ALA A 235 5.54 -10.39 2.84
C ALA A 235 5.30 -10.96 1.44
N TYR A 236 4.08 -10.78 0.90
CA TYR A 236 3.77 -11.13 -0.49
C TYR A 236 4.64 -10.32 -1.48
N MET A 237 4.71 -8.99 -1.33
CA MET A 237 5.52 -8.14 -2.21
C MET A 237 7.03 -8.42 -2.11
N GLN A 238 7.53 -8.84 -0.95
CA GLN A 238 8.94 -9.26 -0.79
C GLN A 238 9.27 -10.52 -1.59
N SER A 239 8.28 -11.40 -1.81
CA SER A 239 8.44 -12.59 -2.65
C SER A 239 8.28 -12.29 -4.15
N ASP A 240 7.84 -11.09 -4.50
CA ASP A 240 7.52 -10.68 -5.87
C ASP A 240 8.36 -9.47 -6.31
N GLY A 241 9.45 -9.74 -7.02
CA GLY A 241 10.39 -8.70 -7.47
C GLY A 241 9.75 -7.61 -8.35
N ALA A 242 8.62 -7.90 -9.02
CA ALA A 242 7.92 -6.92 -9.86
C ALA A 242 7.20 -5.84 -9.02
N MET A 243 6.95 -6.09 -7.73
CA MET A 243 6.26 -5.15 -6.83
C MET A 243 7.22 -4.22 -6.07
N GLY A 244 8.48 -4.11 -6.51
CA GLY A 244 9.52 -3.41 -5.75
C GLY A 244 9.18 -1.95 -5.38
N ALA A 245 8.52 -1.20 -6.27
CA ALA A 245 8.13 0.19 -5.98
C ALA A 245 7.07 0.28 -4.87
N ASP A 246 6.04 -0.56 -4.94
CA ASP A 246 4.95 -0.61 -3.97
C ASP A 246 5.48 -1.12 -2.61
N LEU A 247 6.34 -2.15 -2.61
CA LEU A 247 7.03 -2.64 -1.41
C LEU A 247 7.79 -1.53 -0.69
N ARG A 248 8.62 -0.80 -1.43
CA ARG A 248 9.43 0.31 -0.91
C ARG A 248 8.54 1.37 -0.26
N TYR A 249 7.45 1.76 -0.90
CA TYR A 249 6.54 2.74 -0.34
C TYR A 249 5.82 2.22 0.92
N ALA A 250 5.36 0.96 0.90
CA ALA A 250 4.72 0.32 2.05
C ALA A 250 5.64 0.25 3.28
N LEU A 251 6.93 -0.09 3.11
CA LEU A 251 7.90 -0.13 4.21
C LEU A 251 8.09 1.25 4.86
N VAL A 252 8.13 2.31 4.07
CA VAL A 252 8.22 3.69 4.59
C VAL A 252 6.97 4.05 5.36
N MET A 253 5.79 3.76 4.81
CA MET A 253 4.51 4.03 5.49
C MET A 253 4.42 3.27 6.82
N ARG A 254 4.83 1.99 6.85
CA ARG A 254 4.89 1.17 8.07
C ARG A 254 5.80 1.80 9.13
N ALA A 255 6.98 2.28 8.74
CA ALA A 255 7.90 2.98 9.62
C ALA A 255 7.31 4.30 10.15
N ILE A 256 6.67 5.11 9.29
CA ILE A 256 6.03 6.37 9.65
C ILE A 256 4.93 6.17 10.70
N VAL A 257 3.98 5.25 10.45
CA VAL A 257 2.86 5.03 11.39
C VAL A 257 3.39 4.51 12.74
N THR A 258 4.38 3.62 12.73
CA THR A 258 5.02 3.13 13.96
C THR A 258 5.74 4.26 14.72
N GLY A 259 6.42 5.15 14.00
CA GLY A 259 7.06 6.34 14.58
C GLY A 259 6.04 7.31 15.19
N MET A 260 4.89 7.50 14.55
CA MET A 260 3.79 8.31 15.10
C MET A 260 3.26 7.72 16.42
N LEU A 261 3.06 6.40 16.49
CA LEU A 261 2.64 5.74 17.72
C LEU A 261 3.68 5.87 18.83
N THR A 262 4.96 5.67 18.50
CA THR A 262 6.07 5.79 19.45
C THR A 262 6.13 7.19 20.07
N ARG A 263 5.96 8.24 19.26
CA ARG A 263 5.87 9.63 19.75
C ARG A 263 4.73 9.85 20.74
N LYS A 264 3.61 9.16 20.52
CA LYS A 264 2.44 9.18 21.39
C LYS A 264 2.58 8.27 22.61
N GLY A 265 3.75 7.65 22.79
CA GLY A 265 4.08 6.80 23.94
C GLY A 265 3.72 5.33 23.75
N ASP A 266 3.26 4.92 22.57
CA ASP A 266 2.95 3.53 22.26
C ASP A 266 4.10 2.86 21.50
N THR A 267 4.80 1.96 22.18
CA THR A 267 5.96 1.22 21.65
C THR A 267 5.62 -0.24 21.32
N SER A 268 4.34 -0.63 21.44
CA SER A 268 3.91 -2.03 21.24
C SER A 268 3.95 -2.48 19.78
N SER A 269 3.99 -1.53 18.84
CA SER A 269 3.83 -1.78 17.40
C SER A 269 5.14 -2.01 16.63
N GLY A 270 6.25 -2.20 17.36
CA GLY A 270 7.58 -2.44 16.81
C GLY A 270 8.56 -1.28 17.02
N ASP A 271 9.80 -1.49 16.56
CA ASP A 271 10.86 -0.47 16.63
C ASP A 271 10.88 0.38 15.35
N PRO A 272 10.51 1.68 15.41
CA PRO A 272 10.55 2.55 14.24
C PRO A 272 11.98 2.73 13.69
N HIS A 273 13.02 2.64 14.52
CA HIS A 273 14.40 2.76 14.03
C HIS A 273 14.75 1.61 13.08
N ALA A 274 14.52 0.36 13.51
CA ALA A 274 14.71 -0.82 12.67
C ALA A 274 13.89 -0.77 11.37
N LEU A 275 12.63 -0.31 11.45
CA LEU A 275 11.75 -0.19 10.28
C LEU A 275 12.25 0.87 9.28
N PHE A 276 12.68 2.04 9.75
CA PHE A 276 13.25 3.06 8.87
C PHE A 276 14.57 2.60 8.24
N VAL A 277 15.45 1.93 9.00
CA VAL A 277 16.70 1.38 8.45
C VAL A 277 16.40 0.36 7.35
N SER A 278 15.48 -0.59 7.60
CA SER A 278 15.04 -1.57 6.60
C SER A 278 14.49 -0.90 5.33
N ALA A 279 13.68 0.16 5.49
CA ALA A 279 13.19 0.94 4.35
C ALA A 279 14.34 1.63 3.58
N ILE A 280 15.28 2.29 4.27
CA ILE A 280 16.46 2.92 3.64
C ILE A 280 17.25 1.88 2.84
N ASP A 281 17.58 0.74 3.45
CA ASP A 281 18.38 -0.31 2.82
C ASP A 281 17.68 -0.88 1.57
N THR A 282 16.36 -1.08 1.64
CA THR A 282 15.56 -1.56 0.50
C THR A 282 15.56 -0.55 -0.66
N TYR A 283 15.49 0.75 -0.38
CA TYR A 283 15.61 1.76 -1.44
C TYR A 283 17.04 1.85 -1.99
N ALA A 284 18.06 1.80 -1.14
CA ALA A 284 19.45 1.96 -1.55
C ALA A 284 19.90 0.89 -2.56
N GLN A 285 19.31 -0.32 -2.51
CA GLN A 285 19.56 -1.39 -3.48
C GLN A 285 19.14 -1.06 -4.92
N THR A 286 18.23 -0.09 -5.11
CA THR A 286 17.68 0.24 -6.45
C THR A 286 18.48 1.29 -7.20
N GLY A 287 19.27 2.09 -6.47
CA GLY A 287 20.06 3.15 -7.05
C GLY A 287 20.30 4.28 -6.05
N PRO A 288 21.39 5.03 -6.23
CA PRO A 288 21.67 6.18 -5.39
C PRO A 288 20.58 7.25 -5.56
N GLY A 289 20.26 7.98 -4.49
CA GLY A 289 19.26 9.04 -4.52
C GLY A 289 17.82 8.61 -4.25
N LEU A 290 17.48 7.32 -4.44
CA LEU A 290 16.10 6.84 -4.29
C LEU A 290 15.67 6.68 -2.82
N ASP A 291 16.61 6.42 -1.92
CA ASP A 291 16.38 6.32 -0.47
C ASP A 291 16.23 7.69 0.24
N CYS A 292 16.07 8.77 -0.52
CA CYS A 292 15.94 10.12 0.01
C CYS A 292 14.71 10.32 0.90
N ILE A 293 13.56 9.77 0.49
CA ILE A 293 12.29 9.85 1.23
C ILE A 293 12.40 9.17 2.59
N PRO A 294 12.80 7.88 2.69
CA PRO A 294 12.94 7.22 4.00
C PRO A 294 13.95 7.93 4.91
N ARG A 295 15.08 8.43 4.37
CA ARG A 295 16.07 9.21 5.16
C ARG A 295 15.45 10.47 5.76
N TYR A 296 14.77 11.26 4.94
CA TYR A 296 14.11 12.49 5.40
C TYR A 296 13.06 12.19 6.48
N GLN A 297 12.20 11.18 6.27
CA GLN A 297 11.17 10.80 7.22
C GLN A 297 11.75 10.25 8.52
N TYR A 298 12.84 9.48 8.44
CA TYR A 298 13.53 8.97 9.62
C TYR A 298 14.14 10.09 10.46
N ALA A 299 14.82 11.04 9.82
CA ALA A 299 15.36 12.22 10.49
C ALA A 299 14.25 13.05 11.14
N LEU A 300 13.10 13.22 10.46
CA LEU A 300 11.94 13.93 11.00
C LEU A 300 11.36 13.22 12.23
N PHE A 301 11.20 11.90 12.17
CA PHE A 301 10.79 11.09 13.32
C PHE A 301 11.73 11.31 14.52
N MET A 302 13.05 11.20 14.30
CA MET A 302 14.02 11.39 15.38
C MET A 302 13.96 12.80 15.97
N ALA A 303 13.86 13.82 15.13
CA ALA A 303 13.75 15.21 15.56
C ALA A 303 12.47 15.48 16.37
N GLN A 304 11.33 14.94 15.94
CA GLN A 304 10.06 15.12 16.65
C GLN A 304 9.97 14.33 17.95
N THR A 305 10.65 13.18 18.03
CA THR A 305 10.58 12.29 19.20
C THR A 305 11.62 12.63 20.26
N TYR A 306 12.85 12.93 19.83
CA TYR A 306 14.01 13.07 20.72
C TYR A 306 14.64 14.46 20.66
N GLY A 307 14.27 15.29 19.68
CA GLY A 307 14.82 16.63 19.52
C GLY A 307 16.34 16.64 19.34
N PRO A 308 17.03 17.66 19.86
CA PRO A 308 18.49 17.80 19.73
C PRO A 308 19.30 16.67 20.38
N THR A 309 18.72 15.86 21.27
CA THR A 309 19.44 14.75 21.93
C THR A 309 19.92 13.69 20.94
N LYS A 310 19.30 13.62 19.76
CA LYS A 310 19.66 12.72 18.66
C LYS A 310 20.34 13.45 17.49
N LYS A 311 20.94 14.62 17.74
CA LYS A 311 21.58 15.44 16.70
C LYS A 311 22.55 14.65 15.81
N SER A 312 23.49 13.89 16.38
CA SER A 312 24.48 13.13 15.60
C SER A 312 23.83 12.12 14.66
N ASP A 313 22.79 11.42 15.14
CA ASP A 313 22.06 10.41 14.36
C ASP A 313 21.26 11.09 13.23
N ILE A 314 20.61 12.22 13.52
CA ILE A 314 19.89 13.04 12.53
C ILE A 314 20.85 13.52 11.43
N GLN A 315 22.03 14.04 11.80
CA GLN A 315 23.05 14.49 10.86
C GLN A 315 23.55 13.36 9.97
N ALA A 316 23.81 12.18 10.56
CA ALA A 316 24.28 11.02 9.82
C ALA A 316 23.27 10.55 8.76
N VAL A 317 21.97 10.57 9.10
CA VAL A 317 20.89 10.17 8.18
C VAL A 317 20.67 11.19 7.07
N LEU A 318 20.77 12.49 7.37
CA LEU A 318 20.52 13.57 6.41
C LEU A 318 21.70 13.86 5.47
N ARG A 319 22.94 13.62 5.90
CA ARG A 319 24.16 13.98 5.14
C ARG A 319 24.11 13.58 3.66
N PRO A 320 23.69 12.35 3.27
CA PRO A 320 23.66 11.94 1.87
C PRO A 320 22.77 12.82 0.99
N LEU A 321 21.72 13.44 1.53
CA LEU A 321 20.78 14.25 0.75
C LEU A 321 21.43 15.47 0.09
N SER A 322 22.59 15.90 0.57
CA SER A 322 23.36 17.02 0.01
C SER A 322 24.36 16.62 -1.08
N GLU A 323 24.52 15.32 -1.34
CA GLU A 323 25.44 14.80 -2.36
C GLU A 323 24.85 14.95 -3.77
N GLU A 324 25.72 15.03 -4.78
CA GLU A 324 25.33 15.23 -6.19
C GLU A 324 24.34 14.17 -6.69
N ALA A 325 24.50 12.92 -6.23
CA ALA A 325 23.62 11.82 -6.57
C ALA A 325 22.15 12.04 -6.15
N TYR A 326 21.89 12.97 -5.22
CA TYR A 326 20.55 13.30 -4.73
C TYR A 326 19.96 14.56 -5.37
N ALA A 327 20.72 15.30 -6.19
CA ALA A 327 20.30 16.60 -6.72
C ALA A 327 18.97 16.55 -7.51
N GLY A 328 18.71 15.44 -8.22
CA GLY A 328 17.47 15.19 -8.96
C GLY A 328 16.42 14.37 -8.21
N SER A 329 16.63 14.07 -6.93
CA SER A 329 15.74 13.18 -6.17
C SER A 329 14.39 13.82 -5.85
N GLY A 330 13.37 12.98 -5.65
CA GLY A 330 12.03 13.42 -5.24
C GLY A 330 12.03 14.24 -3.95
N SER A 331 12.89 13.92 -2.97
CA SER A 331 13.02 14.71 -1.76
C SER A 331 13.61 16.09 -1.99
N CYS A 332 14.55 16.27 -2.92
CA CYS A 332 15.07 17.60 -3.26
C CYS A 332 13.97 18.48 -3.87
N MET A 333 13.14 17.91 -4.75
CA MET A 333 11.96 18.60 -5.28
C MET A 333 10.97 18.95 -4.17
N PHE A 334 10.62 17.97 -3.33
CA PHE A 334 9.74 18.19 -2.18
C PHE A 334 10.28 19.28 -1.24
N LEU A 335 11.57 19.26 -0.88
CA LEU A 335 12.17 20.24 0.02
C LEU A 335 12.18 21.64 -0.59
N LYS A 336 12.36 21.76 -1.91
CA LYS A 336 12.23 23.02 -2.65
C LYS A 336 10.80 23.56 -2.60
N GLU A 337 9.80 22.70 -2.80
CA GLU A 337 8.38 23.07 -2.78
C GLU A 337 7.85 23.31 -1.36
N ALA A 338 8.33 22.57 -0.36
CA ALA A 338 7.94 22.70 1.03
C ALA A 338 8.17 24.12 1.58
N ARG A 339 9.10 24.88 0.98
CA ARG A 339 9.37 26.29 1.30
C ARG A 339 8.12 27.17 1.20
N VAL A 340 7.28 26.94 0.18
CA VAL A 340 6.09 27.77 -0.10
C VAL A 340 4.81 27.19 0.50
N SER A 341 4.86 25.99 1.06
CA SER A 341 3.71 25.37 1.75
C SER A 341 3.72 25.72 3.23
N ALA A 342 2.69 26.43 3.71
CA ALA A 342 2.54 26.75 5.13
C ALA A 342 2.55 25.49 6.02
N TYR A 343 1.95 24.40 5.54
CA TYR A 343 1.88 23.14 6.29
C TYR A 343 3.22 22.39 6.30
N TYR A 344 3.89 22.24 5.15
CA TYR A 344 5.11 21.44 5.08
C TYR A 344 6.36 22.20 5.56
N ARG A 345 6.37 23.53 5.49
CA ARG A 345 7.56 24.36 5.82
C ARG A 345 8.10 24.13 7.23
N GLN A 346 7.23 23.78 8.19
CA GLN A 346 7.64 23.57 9.58
C GLN A 346 8.61 22.39 9.76
N PHE A 347 8.52 21.35 8.92
CA PHE A 347 9.33 20.13 9.09
C PHE A 347 10.78 20.32 8.65
N PRO A 348 11.10 20.89 7.47
CA PRO A 348 12.47 21.25 7.13
C PRO A 348 13.06 22.29 8.10
N LYS A 349 12.26 23.25 8.59
CA LYS A 349 12.70 24.20 9.63
C LYS A 349 13.12 23.50 10.92
N LEU A 350 12.36 22.50 11.37
CA LEU A 350 12.70 21.71 12.56
C LEU A 350 14.07 21.03 12.39
N LEU A 351 14.28 20.34 11.26
CA LEU A 351 15.55 19.66 10.97
C LEU A 351 16.71 20.65 10.85
N ALA A 352 16.50 21.78 10.17
CA ALA A 352 17.49 22.84 10.01
C ALA A 352 17.87 23.54 11.33
N SER A 353 17.01 23.48 12.35
CA SER A 353 17.34 24.00 13.69
C SER A 353 18.27 23.05 14.47
N ILE A 354 18.30 21.77 14.11
CA ILE A 354 19.15 20.75 14.72
C ILE A 354 20.46 20.57 13.94
N ASP A 355 20.40 20.60 12.61
CA ASP A 355 21.54 20.40 11.71
C ASP A 355 21.81 21.64 10.83
N SER A 356 22.93 22.32 11.11
CA SER A 356 23.37 23.49 10.37
C SER A 356 23.80 23.18 8.94
N ASP A 357 24.26 21.97 8.64
CA ASP A 357 24.68 21.62 7.29
C ASP A 357 23.45 21.31 6.42
N PHE A 358 22.44 20.63 6.98
CA PHE A 358 21.13 20.53 6.33
C PHE A 358 20.51 21.91 6.07
N LYS A 359 20.63 22.86 7.01
CA LYS A 359 20.20 24.25 6.79
C LYS A 359 20.90 24.88 5.57
N LYS A 360 22.23 24.73 5.46
CA LYS A 360 23.00 25.25 4.30
C LYS A 360 22.53 24.58 3.00
N PHE A 361 22.28 23.28 3.03
CA PHE A 361 21.73 22.55 1.89
C PHE A 361 20.35 23.08 1.47
N LEU A 362 19.42 23.32 2.41
CA LEU A 362 18.14 23.96 2.06
C LEU A 362 18.33 25.33 1.40
N MET A 363 19.34 26.11 1.82
CA MET A 363 19.64 27.39 1.16
C MET A 363 20.09 27.23 -0.29
N THR A 364 20.78 26.14 -0.65
CA THR A 364 21.11 25.85 -2.07
C THR A 364 19.86 25.50 -2.89
N LEU A 365 18.81 25.00 -2.23
CA LEU A 365 17.49 24.75 -2.83
C LEU A 365 16.59 26.01 -2.89
N GLY A 366 17.11 27.18 -2.51
CA GLY A 366 16.41 28.46 -2.60
C GLY A 366 15.70 28.92 -1.33
N TRP A 367 15.95 28.28 -0.18
CA TRP A 367 15.51 28.80 1.11
C TRP A 367 16.34 30.03 1.53
N ALA A 368 15.68 31.05 2.06
CA ALA A 368 16.31 32.27 2.56
C ALA A 368 16.65 32.13 4.05
N ALA A 369 17.64 32.88 4.53
CA ALA A 369 17.98 32.91 5.96
C ALA A 369 16.77 33.27 6.85
N ALA A 370 15.92 34.18 6.36
CA ALA A 370 14.67 34.58 7.04
C ALA A 370 13.64 33.46 7.17
N ASP A 371 13.72 32.40 6.33
CA ASP A 371 12.81 31.26 6.43
C ASP A 371 13.01 30.46 7.72
N PHE A 372 14.18 30.58 8.35
CA PHE A 372 14.57 29.86 9.56
C PHE A 372 14.45 30.69 10.84
N SER A 373 14.02 31.95 10.74
CA SER A 373 13.73 32.76 11.92
C SER A 373 12.55 32.16 12.70
N PRO A 374 12.51 32.34 14.04
CA PRO A 374 11.43 31.84 14.90
C PRO A 374 10.04 32.24 14.43
#